data_AF-A0A353QI04-F1
#
_entry.id   AF-A0A353QI04-F1
#
_cell.length_a   1.000
_cell.length_b   1.000
_cell.length_c   1.000
_cell.angle_alpha   90.00
_cell.angle_beta   90.00
_cell.angle_gamma   90.00
#
_symmetry.space_group_name_H-M   'P 1'
#
loop_
_entity.id
_entity.type
_entity.pdbx_description
1 polymer ?
#
loop_
_entity_poly.entity_id
_entity_poly.type
_entity_poly.pdbx_seq_one_letter_code
_entity_poly.pdbx_strand_id
1 'polypeptide(L)'
;MESDLAPKLAEKAELQKIAAKDANPEDFIEQLTFGLRMQPIAATQTVVLIPQYHFSPWDVYDLTRDSLILYYPANIDTVEPGKPSLALLRLTRALSDENRLRILRFLSEGQRSFSEVVRFSGLAKSTVHHHLVALRASGLVRILVADGNPGNPDRFTLRPGVTEYVSEQLSGFLNE
;
A
#
# COMPACT_ATOMS: atom_id res chain seq x y z
N MET A 1 -16.51 8.00 18.61
CA MET A 1 -15.74 7.14 17.68
C MET A 1 -15.81 7.66 16.25
N GLU A 2 -17.00 7.85 15.67
CA GLU A 2 -17.12 8.42 14.32
C GLU A 2 -17.12 9.96 14.30
N SER A 3 -17.67 10.59 15.35
CA SER A 3 -17.69 12.06 15.53
C SER A 3 -16.31 12.72 15.47
N ASP A 4 -15.27 12.00 15.91
CA ASP A 4 -13.90 12.52 16.03
C ASP A 4 -13.04 12.14 14.81
N LEU A 5 -13.61 11.41 13.84
CA LEU A 5 -12.88 10.93 12.68
C LEU A 5 -12.64 12.03 11.65
N ALA A 6 -13.67 12.83 11.36
CA ALA A 6 -13.57 13.95 10.41
C ALA A 6 -12.47 14.97 10.81
N PRO A 7 -12.37 15.43 12.07
CA PRO A 7 -11.26 16.29 12.50
C PRO A 7 -9.89 15.63 12.28
N LYS A 8 -9.73 14.35 12.63
CA LYS A 8 -8.45 13.63 12.48
C LYS A 8 -8.06 13.43 11.01
N LEU A 9 -9.03 13.18 10.13
CA LEU A 9 -8.79 13.10 8.69
C LEU A 9 -8.40 14.47 8.12
N ALA A 10 -9.04 15.55 8.56
CA ALA A 10 -8.68 16.91 8.15
C ALA A 10 -7.26 17.29 8.60
N GLU A 11 -6.90 16.98 9.85
CA GLU A 11 -5.54 17.16 10.37
C GLU A 11 -4.53 16.37 9.52
N LYS A 12 -4.81 15.10 9.21
CA LYS A 12 -3.96 14.29 8.33
C LYS A 12 -3.84 14.91 6.93
N ALA A 13 -4.92 15.43 6.35
CA ALA A 13 -4.89 16.07 5.05
C ALA A 13 -3.96 17.30 5.04
N GLU A 14 -4.06 18.17 6.04
CA GLU A 14 -3.20 19.36 6.15
C GLU A 14 -1.72 19.01 6.37
N LEU A 15 -1.44 18.00 7.21
CA LEU A 15 -0.08 17.50 7.40
C LEU A 15 0.52 17.00 6.07
N GLN A 16 -0.24 16.21 5.31
CA GLN A 16 0.25 15.69 4.02
C GLN A 16 0.35 16.77 2.95
N LYS A 17 -0.54 17.76 2.96
CA LYS A 17 -0.46 18.92 2.06
C LYS A 17 0.83 19.73 2.26
N ILE A 18 1.29 19.85 3.51
CA ILE A 18 2.58 20.50 3.82
C ILE A 18 3.73 19.62 3.30
N ALA A 19 3.72 18.32 3.59
CA ALA A 19 4.75 17.39 3.16
C ALA A 19 4.87 17.26 1.63
N ALA A 20 3.77 17.45 0.90
CA ALA A 20 3.73 17.32 -0.55
C ALA A 20 4.44 18.45 -1.31
N LYS A 21 4.66 19.63 -0.72
CA LYS A 21 5.10 20.84 -1.45
C LYS A 21 6.41 20.68 -2.21
N ASP A 22 7.36 19.94 -1.64
CA ASP A 22 8.70 19.75 -2.21
C ASP A 22 8.98 18.28 -2.55
N ALA A 23 7.95 17.42 -2.50
CA ALA A 23 8.09 16.00 -2.75
C ALA A 23 7.96 15.68 -4.25
N ASN A 24 8.68 14.65 -4.70
CA ASN A 24 8.38 14.05 -6.00
C ASN A 24 6.98 13.39 -5.92
N PRO A 25 6.03 13.71 -6.82
CA PRO A 25 4.67 13.19 -6.73
C PRO A 25 4.57 11.66 -6.73
N GLU A 26 5.35 10.96 -7.57
CA GLU A 26 5.32 9.50 -7.64
C GLU A 26 5.79 8.87 -6.34
N ASP A 27 6.90 9.35 -5.80
CA ASP A 27 7.48 8.83 -4.56
C ASP A 27 6.58 9.17 -3.36
N PHE A 28 5.97 10.35 -3.36
CA PHE A 28 5.03 10.77 -2.32
C PHE A 28 3.75 9.92 -2.31
N ILE A 29 3.17 9.67 -3.49
CA ILE A 29 2.01 8.77 -3.62
C ILE A 29 2.39 7.37 -3.16
N GLU A 30 3.54 6.85 -3.61
CA GLU A 30 3.98 5.51 -3.23
C GLU A 30 4.16 5.37 -1.71
N GLN A 31 4.76 6.37 -1.07
CA GLN A 31 4.94 6.42 0.37
C GLN A 31 3.58 6.45 1.10
N LEU A 32 2.65 7.32 0.69
CA LEU A 32 1.34 7.46 1.33
C LEU A 32 0.45 6.22 1.20
N THR A 33 0.56 5.53 0.08
CA THR A 33 -0.27 4.37 -0.28
C THR A 33 0.34 3.04 0.16
N PHE A 34 1.53 3.07 0.78
CA PHE A 34 2.29 1.86 1.14
C PHE A 34 2.67 0.97 -0.05
N GLY A 35 2.89 1.56 -1.23
CA GLY A 35 3.42 0.85 -2.39
C GLY A 35 2.58 0.92 -3.66
N LEU A 36 1.66 1.86 -3.82
CA LEU A 36 1.05 2.13 -5.13
C LEU A 36 1.97 3.07 -5.90
N ARG A 37 2.64 2.56 -6.93
CA ARG A 37 3.41 3.39 -7.86
C ARG A 37 2.63 3.51 -9.16
N MET A 38 2.21 4.72 -9.48
CA MET A 38 1.49 4.99 -10.73
C MET A 38 2.44 5.68 -11.69
N GLN A 39 2.51 5.19 -12.93
CA GLN A 39 3.20 5.94 -13.98
C GLN A 39 2.38 7.19 -14.35
N PRO A 40 3.02 8.27 -14.81
CA PRO A 40 2.32 9.44 -15.32
C PRO A 40 1.34 9.04 -16.42
N ILE A 41 0.04 9.19 -16.15
CA ILE A 41 -1.01 8.98 -17.16
C ILE A 41 -1.09 10.26 -17.97
N ALA A 42 -0.86 10.19 -19.28
CA ALA A 42 -0.70 11.37 -20.14
C ALA A 42 -1.88 12.37 -20.11
N ALA A 43 -3.09 11.91 -19.77
CA ALA A 43 -4.27 12.77 -19.64
C ALA A 43 -4.40 13.45 -18.27
N THR A 44 -3.67 12.97 -17.26
CA THR A 44 -3.81 13.42 -15.88
C THR A 44 -2.87 14.58 -15.60
N GLN A 45 -3.44 15.76 -15.32
CA GLN A 45 -2.70 16.97 -14.94
C GLN A 45 -2.67 17.18 -13.43
N THR A 46 -3.63 16.60 -12.70
CA THR A 46 -3.80 16.81 -11.26
C THR A 46 -3.92 15.48 -10.51
N VAL A 47 -3.27 15.36 -9.35
CA VAL A 47 -3.50 14.26 -8.40
C VAL A 47 -4.16 14.82 -7.15
N VAL A 48 -5.33 14.29 -6.79
CA VAL A 48 -6.07 14.64 -5.58
C VAL A 48 -5.91 13.51 -4.58
N LEU A 49 -5.29 13.81 -3.44
CA LEU A 49 -5.08 12.86 -2.35
C LEU A 49 -6.09 13.11 -1.23
N ILE A 50 -6.88 12.09 -0.90
CA ILE A 50 -7.95 12.15 0.09
C ILE A 50 -7.66 11.12 1.19
N PRO A 51 -7.37 11.51 2.44
CA PRO A 51 -7.25 10.54 3.52
C PRO A 51 -8.59 9.84 3.76
N GLN A 52 -8.57 8.52 3.88
CA GLN A 52 -9.74 7.70 4.20
C GLN A 52 -9.47 6.75 5.38
N TYR A 53 -10.54 6.37 6.09
CA TYR A 53 -10.46 5.43 7.22
C TYR A 53 -11.07 4.06 6.90
N HIS A 54 -12.28 4.03 6.36
CA HIS A 54 -13.12 2.82 6.27
C HIS A 54 -12.62 1.74 5.33
N PHE A 55 -11.92 2.10 4.27
CA PHE A 55 -11.35 1.17 3.30
C PHE A 55 -9.92 0.74 3.67
N SER A 56 -9.33 1.24 4.77
CA SER A 56 -7.97 0.85 5.19
C SER A 56 -7.84 -0.68 5.32
N PRO A 57 -6.78 -1.29 4.77
CA PRO A 57 -5.53 -0.69 4.27
C PRO A 57 -5.51 -0.44 2.76
N TRP A 58 -6.67 -0.48 2.10
CA TRP A 58 -6.75 -0.35 0.64
C TRP A 58 -6.73 1.09 0.18
N ASP A 59 -6.01 1.31 -0.91
CA ASP A 59 -6.17 2.50 -1.72
C ASP A 59 -7.39 2.31 -2.63
N VAL A 60 -8.22 3.34 -2.72
CA VAL A 60 -9.27 3.42 -3.74
C VAL A 60 -8.89 4.57 -4.64
N TYR A 61 -8.89 4.37 -5.95
CA TYR A 61 -8.60 5.45 -6.88
C TYR A 61 -9.61 5.47 -8.03
N ASP A 62 -9.79 6.66 -8.59
CA ASP A 62 -10.62 6.90 -9.75
C ASP A 62 -9.90 7.83 -10.72
N LEU A 63 -10.09 7.57 -12.02
CA LEU A 63 -9.49 8.33 -13.10
C LEU A 63 -10.58 9.15 -13.78
N THR A 64 -10.47 10.46 -13.64
CA THR A 64 -11.31 11.42 -14.38
C THR A 64 -10.57 11.89 -15.64
N ARG A 65 -11.17 12.79 -16.42
CA ARG A 65 -10.56 13.28 -17.68
C ARG A 65 -9.22 14.00 -17.48
N ASP A 66 -9.03 14.66 -16.34
CA ASP A 66 -7.87 15.52 -16.06
C ASP A 66 -7.21 15.22 -14.70
N SER A 67 -7.84 14.39 -13.87
CA SER A 67 -7.42 14.18 -12.49
C SER A 67 -7.43 12.71 -12.07
N LEU A 68 -6.41 12.29 -11.32
CA LEU A 68 -6.39 11.06 -10.54
C LEU A 68 -6.85 11.39 -9.12
N ILE A 69 -7.96 10.81 -8.69
CA ILE A 69 -8.44 10.93 -7.32
C ILE A 69 -8.03 9.67 -6.58
N LEU A 70 -7.28 9.82 -5.48
CA LEU A 70 -6.77 8.71 -4.70
C LEU A 70 -7.14 8.87 -3.23
N TYR A 71 -7.89 7.89 -2.73
CA TYR A 71 -8.27 7.74 -1.35
C TYR A 71 -7.27 6.82 -0.64
N TYR A 72 -6.32 7.41 0.09
CA TYR A 72 -5.25 6.65 0.77
C TYR A 72 -5.61 6.34 2.23
N PRO A 73 -5.17 5.20 2.77
CA PRO A 73 -5.44 4.85 4.16
C PRO A 73 -4.75 5.85 5.10
N ALA A 74 -5.54 6.61 5.86
CA ALA A 74 -5.05 7.61 6.80
C ALA A 74 -4.33 7.01 8.02
N ASN A 75 -4.48 5.69 8.23
CA ASN A 75 -3.91 4.92 9.34
C ASN A 75 -4.11 5.62 10.69
N ILE A 76 -5.36 6.03 10.95
CA ILE A 76 -5.78 6.58 12.23
C ILE A 76 -5.93 5.41 13.21
N ASP A 77 -4.80 4.84 13.62
CA ASP A 77 -4.78 3.76 14.60
C ASP A 77 -4.94 4.35 16.01
N THR A 78 -5.85 3.78 16.79
CA THR A 78 -5.86 3.98 18.25
C THR A 78 -4.92 2.96 18.86
N VAL A 79 -3.65 3.33 19.04
CA VAL A 79 -2.69 2.47 19.73
C VAL A 79 -3.01 2.52 21.22
N GLU A 80 -3.40 1.38 21.77
CA GLU A 80 -3.50 1.21 23.22
C GLU A 80 -2.12 0.82 23.76
N PRO A 81 -1.65 1.40 24.88
CA PRO A 81 -0.35 1.06 25.45
C PRO A 81 -0.19 -0.45 25.66
N GLY A 82 0.92 -1.01 25.18
CA GLY A 82 1.23 -2.44 25.29
C GLY A 82 0.48 -3.35 24.31
N LYS A 83 -0.32 -2.81 23.39
CA LYS A 83 -0.91 -3.57 22.27
C LYS A 83 -0.23 -3.22 20.95
N PRO A 84 0.04 -4.21 20.08
CA PRO A 84 0.65 -3.94 18.79
C PRO A 84 -0.28 -3.13 17.89
N SER A 85 0.31 -2.28 17.05
CA SER A 85 -0.42 -1.56 16.00
C SER A 85 -1.10 -2.52 15.02
N LEU A 86 -2.13 -2.03 14.32
CA LEU A 86 -2.80 -2.83 13.29
C LEU A 86 -1.85 -3.14 12.12
N ALA A 87 -0.93 -2.21 11.81
CA ALA A 87 0.14 -2.42 10.84
C ALA A 87 1.05 -3.59 11.23
N LEU A 88 1.53 -3.65 12.47
CA LEU A 88 2.38 -4.74 12.96
C LEU A 88 1.64 -6.09 12.97
N LEU A 89 0.35 -6.09 13.33
CA LEU A 89 -0.47 -7.31 13.27
C LEU A 89 -0.67 -7.81 11.83
N ARG A 90 -0.91 -6.90 10.87
CA ARG A 90 -1.01 -7.26 9.44
C ARG A 90 0.32 -7.82 8.94
N LEU A 91 1.43 -7.17 9.31
CA LEU A 91 2.78 -7.58 8.94
C LEU A 91 3.13 -8.99 9.42
N THR A 92 3.00 -9.23 10.73
CA THR A 92 3.33 -10.53 11.34
C THR A 92 2.47 -11.65 10.78
N ARG A 93 1.15 -11.41 10.63
CA ARG A 93 0.25 -12.37 9.98
C ARG A 93 0.62 -12.63 8.53
N ALA A 94 1.06 -11.62 7.76
CA ALA A 94 1.45 -11.81 6.37
C ALA A 94 2.72 -12.68 6.24
N LEU A 95 3.69 -12.47 7.13
CA LEU A 95 4.97 -13.18 7.13
C LEU A 95 4.89 -14.61 7.68
N SER A 96 3.82 -14.98 8.40
CA SER A 96 3.67 -16.30 9.02
C SER A 96 3.24 -17.43 8.07
N ASP A 97 3.12 -17.18 6.76
CA ASP A 97 2.70 -18.17 5.76
C ASP A 97 3.81 -18.42 4.74
N GLU A 98 4.13 -19.70 4.54
CA GLU A 98 5.22 -20.13 3.69
C GLU A 98 5.04 -19.70 2.22
N ASN A 99 3.83 -19.83 1.67
CA ASN A 99 3.57 -19.46 0.28
C ASN A 99 3.73 -17.96 0.06
N ARG A 100 3.32 -17.14 1.03
CA ARG A 100 3.55 -15.69 0.99
C ARG A 100 5.03 -15.35 1.03
N LEU A 101 5.84 -16.01 1.85
CA LEU A 101 7.31 -15.82 1.85
C LEU A 101 7.94 -16.24 0.51
N ARG A 102 7.50 -17.35 -0.08
CA ARG A 102 7.94 -17.79 -1.41
C ARG A 102 7.59 -16.77 -2.50
N ILE A 103 6.37 -16.21 -2.46
CA ILE A 103 5.95 -15.14 -3.37
C ILE A 103 6.82 -13.90 -3.17
N LEU A 104 7.09 -13.46 -1.93
CA LEU A 104 7.98 -12.31 -1.68
C LEU A 104 9.38 -12.53 -2.23
N ARG A 105 9.93 -13.74 -2.07
CA ARG A 105 11.23 -14.09 -2.67
C ARG A 105 11.19 -13.96 -4.20
N PHE A 106 10.14 -14.48 -4.83
CA PHE A 106 9.99 -14.36 -6.29
C PHE A 106 9.82 -12.91 -6.77
N LEU A 107 9.10 -12.09 -6.00
CA LEU A 107 8.94 -10.65 -6.28
C LEU A 107 10.21 -9.83 -5.99
N SER A 108 11.16 -10.35 -5.20
CA SER A 108 12.45 -9.70 -4.96
C SER A 108 13.39 -9.77 -6.16
N GLU A 109 13.12 -10.68 -7.10
CA GLU A 109 13.91 -10.86 -8.32
C GLU A 109 13.48 -9.92 -9.45
N GLY A 110 12.41 -9.12 -9.25
CA GLY A 110 11.92 -8.14 -10.19
C GLY A 110 10.40 -8.11 -10.33
N GLN A 111 9.94 -7.28 -11.27
CA GLN A 111 8.52 -7.08 -11.52
C GLN A 111 7.87 -8.34 -12.12
N ARG A 112 6.68 -8.69 -11.64
CA ARG A 112 5.89 -9.87 -12.07
C ARG A 112 4.43 -9.50 -12.29
N SER A 113 3.78 -10.07 -13.29
CA SER A 113 2.32 -10.06 -13.42
C SER A 113 1.65 -11.01 -12.43
N PHE A 114 0.35 -10.80 -12.20
CA PHE A 114 -0.49 -11.75 -11.48
C PHE A 114 -0.39 -13.18 -12.04
N SER A 115 -0.43 -13.34 -13.37
CA SER A 115 -0.30 -14.64 -14.03
C SER A 115 1.04 -15.32 -13.77
N GLU A 116 2.14 -14.56 -13.69
CA GLU A 116 3.45 -15.11 -13.36
C GLU A 116 3.51 -15.58 -11.91
N VAL A 117 2.91 -14.84 -10.97
CA VAL A 117 2.81 -15.26 -9.57
C VAL A 117 1.94 -16.53 -9.43
N VAL A 118 0.84 -16.64 -10.18
CA VAL A 118 0.01 -17.86 -10.24
C VAL A 118 0.82 -19.04 -10.77
N ARG A 119 1.52 -18.86 -11.89
CA ARG A 119 2.34 -19.93 -12.48
C ARG A 119 3.48 -20.35 -11.55
N PHE A 120 4.15 -19.40 -10.91
CA PHE A 120 5.25 -19.67 -9.99
C PHE A 120 4.80 -20.40 -8.73
N SER A 121 3.71 -19.95 -8.12
CA SER A 121 3.23 -20.50 -6.85
C SER A 121 2.54 -21.86 -7.02
N GLY A 122 1.98 -22.14 -8.20
CA GLY A 122 1.18 -23.35 -8.45
C GLY A 122 -0.17 -23.35 -7.73
N LEU A 123 -0.57 -22.21 -7.15
CA LEU A 123 -1.80 -22.06 -6.40
C LEU A 123 -2.96 -21.62 -7.31
N ALA A 124 -4.19 -21.83 -6.83
CA ALA A 124 -5.37 -21.29 -7.50
C ALA A 124 -5.33 -19.76 -7.56
N LYS A 125 -5.92 -19.17 -8.61
CA LYS A 125 -5.98 -17.71 -8.80
C LYS A 125 -6.56 -16.98 -7.58
N SER A 126 -7.63 -17.50 -6.99
CA SER A 126 -8.24 -16.93 -5.77
C SER A 126 -7.29 -16.90 -4.59
N THR A 127 -6.50 -17.95 -4.39
CA THR A 127 -5.49 -18.04 -3.33
C THR A 127 -4.37 -17.04 -3.55
N VAL A 128 -3.85 -16.92 -4.77
CA VAL A 128 -2.82 -15.91 -5.09
C VAL A 128 -3.34 -14.50 -4.91
N HIS A 129 -4.57 -14.23 -5.32
CA HIS A 129 -5.22 -12.94 -5.07
C HIS A 129 -5.26 -12.64 -3.57
N HIS A 130 -5.73 -13.58 -2.75
CA HIS A 130 -5.75 -13.43 -1.29
C HIS A 130 -4.35 -13.21 -0.69
N HIS A 131 -3.32 -13.90 -1.19
CA HIS A 131 -1.94 -13.71 -0.74
C HIS A 131 -1.40 -12.33 -1.09
N LEU A 132 -1.56 -11.87 -2.34
CA LEU A 132 -1.11 -10.55 -2.76
C LEU A 132 -1.86 -9.43 -2.01
N VAL A 133 -3.15 -9.64 -1.76
CA VAL A 133 -3.96 -8.78 -0.89
C VAL A 133 -3.32 -8.69 0.50
N ALA A 134 -3.07 -9.81 1.18
CA ALA A 134 -2.47 -9.80 2.51
C ALA A 134 -1.07 -9.14 2.54
N LEU A 135 -0.23 -9.44 1.54
CA LEU A 135 1.11 -8.87 1.39
C LEU A 135 1.10 -7.36 1.10
N ARG A 136 0.10 -6.88 0.36
CA ARG A 136 -0.07 -5.46 0.07
C ARG A 136 -0.57 -4.71 1.31
N ALA A 137 -1.55 -5.28 2.01
CA ALA A 137 -2.09 -4.77 3.27
C ALA A 137 -1.04 -4.65 4.39
N SER A 138 0.03 -5.45 4.33
CA SER A 138 1.17 -5.37 5.26
C SER A 138 2.29 -4.42 4.80
N GLY A 139 2.17 -3.78 3.64
CA GLY A 139 3.20 -2.89 3.09
C GLY A 139 4.47 -3.64 2.63
N LEU A 140 4.36 -4.89 2.19
CA LEU A 140 5.51 -5.67 1.72
C LEU A 140 5.66 -5.65 0.19
N VAL A 141 4.56 -5.41 -0.52
CA VAL A 141 4.49 -5.47 -1.99
C VAL A 141 4.17 -4.10 -2.55
N ARG A 142 4.91 -3.71 -3.59
CA ARG A 142 4.61 -2.57 -4.46
C ARG A 142 3.80 -3.05 -5.67
N ILE A 143 2.80 -2.27 -6.05
CA ILE A 143 2.02 -2.43 -7.28
C ILE A 143 2.39 -1.28 -8.21
N LEU A 144 2.82 -1.61 -9.42
CA LEU A 144 3.01 -0.66 -10.50
C LEU A 144 1.75 -0.67 -11.36
N VAL A 145 0.99 0.42 -11.29
CA VAL A 145 -0.19 0.65 -12.12
C VAL A 145 0.31 1.25 -13.42
N ALA A 146 0.04 0.56 -14.52
CA ALA A 146 0.54 0.95 -15.84
C ALA A 146 -0.12 2.25 -16.32
N ASP A 147 -1.43 2.23 -16.52
CA ASP A 147 -2.19 3.37 -17.07
C ASP A 147 -3.73 3.21 -16.92
N GLY A 148 -4.20 2.20 -16.19
CA GLY A 148 -5.61 1.84 -16.11
C GLY A 148 -6.16 1.16 -17.37
N ASN A 149 -5.34 0.90 -18.39
CA ASN A 149 -5.73 0.16 -19.57
C ASN A 149 -5.79 -1.35 -19.25
N PRO A 150 -6.93 -2.03 -19.49
CA PRO A 150 -7.03 -3.48 -19.31
C PRO A 150 -6.01 -4.28 -20.12
N GLY A 151 -5.45 -3.70 -21.20
CA GLY A 151 -4.41 -4.30 -22.02
C GLY A 151 -3.01 -4.31 -21.38
N ASN A 152 -2.79 -3.56 -20.30
CA ASN A 152 -1.51 -3.51 -19.60
C ASN A 152 -1.70 -3.85 -18.11
N PRO A 153 -1.55 -5.14 -17.73
CA PRO A 153 -1.85 -5.57 -16.38
C PRO A 153 -0.83 -5.02 -15.39
N ASP A 154 -1.33 -4.69 -14.19
CA ASP A 154 -0.52 -4.28 -13.05
C ASP A 154 0.65 -5.26 -12.80
N ARG A 155 1.77 -4.69 -12.36
CA ARG A 155 2.96 -5.45 -11.98
C ARG A 155 3.18 -5.39 -10.48
N PHE A 156 3.63 -6.49 -9.90
CA PHE A 156 3.97 -6.63 -8.49
C PHE A 156 5.48 -6.73 -8.35
N THR A 157 6.04 -6.12 -7.31
CA THR A 157 7.44 -6.26 -6.91
C THR A 157 7.55 -6.19 -5.39
N LEU A 158 8.66 -6.68 -4.84
CA LEU A 158 8.98 -6.40 -3.44
C LEU A 158 9.11 -4.88 -3.25
N ARG A 159 8.51 -4.31 -2.20
CA ARG A 159 8.65 -2.88 -1.89
C ARG A 159 10.09 -2.61 -1.44
N PRO A 160 10.78 -1.59 -1.98
CA PRO A 160 12.08 -1.18 -1.47
C PRO A 160 12.01 -0.77 0.00
N GLY A 161 13.08 -1.04 0.76
CA GLY A 161 13.13 -0.72 2.19
C GLY A 161 12.32 -1.66 3.09
N VAL A 162 11.92 -2.85 2.59
CA VAL A 162 11.05 -3.77 3.35
C VAL A 162 11.70 -4.28 4.63
N THR A 163 13.01 -4.46 4.63
CA THR A 163 13.80 -4.94 5.76
C THR A 163 13.84 -3.92 6.89
N GLU A 164 14.08 -2.66 6.54
CA GLU A 164 14.08 -1.51 7.43
C GLU A 164 12.68 -1.34 8.02
N TYR A 165 11.65 -1.35 7.17
CA TYR A 165 10.26 -1.25 7.61
C TYR A 165 9.87 -2.36 8.59
N VAL A 166 10.23 -3.62 8.33
CA VAL A 166 9.95 -4.74 9.25
C VAL A 166 10.66 -4.53 10.60
N SER A 167 11.93 -4.12 10.54
CA SER A 167 12.74 -3.86 11.74
C SER A 167 12.16 -2.71 12.57
N GLU A 168 11.76 -1.62 11.93
CA GLU A 168 11.15 -0.45 12.57
C GLU A 168 9.82 -0.79 13.23
N GLN A 169 8.94 -1.54 12.56
CA GLN A 169 7.64 -1.92 13.14
C GLN A 169 7.82 -2.77 14.41
N LEU A 170 8.74 -3.72 14.39
CA LEU A 170 9.00 -4.56 15.56
C LEU A 170 9.72 -3.79 16.67
N SER A 171 10.74 -2.99 16.32
CA SER A 171 11.50 -2.20 17.28
C SER A 171 10.66 -1.12 17.94
N GLY A 172 9.74 -0.50 17.20
CA GLY A 172 8.80 0.47 17.76
C GLY A 172 7.95 -0.15 18.87
N PHE A 173 7.38 -1.33 18.63
CA PHE A 173 6.55 -2.02 19.63
C PHE A 173 7.35 -2.54 20.84
N LEU A 174 8.58 -3.03 20.63
CA LEU A 174 9.39 -3.60 21.73
C LEU A 174 10.04 -2.55 22.64
N ASN A 175 10.19 -1.31 22.16
CA ASN A 175 10.83 -0.22 22.91
C ASN A 175 9.82 0.87 23.35
N GLU A 176 8.52 0.58 23.28
CA GLU A 176 7.45 1.41 23.87
C GLU A 176 7.51 1.45 25.41
#